data_AF-A0A942NV53-F1
#
_entry.id   AF-A0A942NV53-F1
#
_cell.length_a   1.000
_cell.length_b   1.000
_cell.length_c   1.000
_cell.angle_alpha   90.00
_cell.angle_beta   90.00
_cell.angle_gamma   90.00
#
_symmetry.space_group_name_H-M   'P 1'
#
loop_
_entity.id
_entity.type
_entity.pdbx_description
1 polymer ?
#
loop_
_entity_poly.entity_id
_entity_poly.type
_entity_poly.pdbx_seq_one_letter_code
_entity_poly.pdbx_strand_id
1 'polypeptide(L)'
;MNTLIYYAFNIFILSLIVLGVGMFKPKWILLWMDKPGRLPVIMISAILFMAAAVLFGEGNKQLQQEKAQVGKQQAAPGSEVPDLH
;
A
#
# COMPACT_ATOMS: atom_id res chain seq x y z
N MET A 1 3.33 10.97 -6.18
CA MET A 1 2.54 9.77 -5.78
C MET A 1 3.42 9.01 -4.80
N ASN A 2 2.98 8.74 -3.57
CA ASN A 2 3.80 7.97 -2.63
C ASN A 2 3.94 6.53 -3.17
N THR A 3 5.17 6.10 -3.46
CA THR A 3 5.47 4.83 -4.13
C THR A 3 4.92 3.63 -3.36
N LEU A 4 4.91 3.70 -2.02
CA LEU A 4 4.37 2.63 -1.17
C LEU A 4 2.85 2.51 -1.32
N ILE A 5 2.14 3.65 -1.40
CA ILE A 5 0.68 3.65 -1.63
C ILE A 5 0.34 3.06 -3.00
N TYR A 6 1.14 3.37 -4.02
CA TYR A 6 0.97 2.78 -5.35
C TYR A 6 1.12 1.25 -5.31
N TYR A 7 2.19 0.74 -4.69
CA TYR A 7 2.39 -0.70 -4.56
C TYR A 7 1.33 -1.36 -3.68
N ALA A 8 0.89 -0.71 -2.60
CA ALA A 8 -0.19 -1.19 -1.76
C ALA A 8 -1.47 -1.45 -2.56
N PHE A 9 -1.86 -0.52 -3.45
CA PHE A 9 -3.03 -0.68 -4.31
C PHE A 9 -2.86 -1.83 -5.31
N ASN A 10 -1.68 -1.98 -5.90
CA ASN A 10 -1.40 -3.09 -6.82
C ASN A 10 -1.49 -4.45 -6.11
N ILE A 11 -0.89 -4.58 -4.93
CA ILE A 11 -0.94 -5.82 -4.13
C ILE A 11 -2.37 -6.09 -3.65
N PHE A 12 -3.13 -5.04 -3.30
CA PHE A 12 -4.53 -5.17 -2.95
C PHE A 12 -5.36 -5.75 -4.10
N ILE A 13 -5.25 -5.17 -5.30
CA ILE A 13 -5.92 -5.69 -6.50
C ILE A 13 -5.47 -7.13 -6.79
N LEU A 14 -4.17 -7.42 -6.69
CA LEU A 14 -3.64 -8.76 -6.85
C LEU A 14 -4.26 -9.74 -5.84
N SER A 15 -4.42 -9.35 -4.57
CA SER A 15 -5.05 -10.18 -3.54
C SER A 15 -6.49 -10.55 -3.89
N LEU A 16 -7.25 -9.60 -4.47
CA LEU A 16 -8.64 -9.84 -4.90
C LEU A 16 -8.68 -10.77 -6.12
N ILE A 17 -7.75 -10.62 -7.06
CA ILE A 17 -7.63 -11.50 -8.22
C ILE A 17 -7.26 -12.92 -7.76
N VAL A 18 -6.26 -13.06 -6.90
CA VAL A 18 -5.82 -14.36 -6.36
C VAL A 18 -6.95 -15.04 -5.60
N LEU A 19 -7.69 -14.30 -4.78
CA LEU A 19 -8.83 -14.84 -4.06
C LEU A 19 -9.96 -15.24 -5.01
N GLY A 20 -10.35 -14.38 -5.95
CA GLY A 20 -11.44 -14.65 -6.88
C GLY A 20 -11.14 -15.82 -7.82
N VAL A 21 -9.99 -15.78 -8.49
CA VAL A 21 -9.53 -16.83 -9.41
C VAL A 21 -9.25 -18.12 -8.66
N GLY A 22 -8.57 -18.06 -7.52
CA GLY A 22 -8.23 -19.24 -6.73
C GLY A 22 -9.44 -19.87 -6.05
N MET A 23 -10.49 -19.11 -5.71
CA MET A 23 -11.75 -19.70 -5.21
C MET A 23 -12.53 -20.40 -6.32
N PHE A 24 -12.52 -19.87 -7.55
CA PHE A 24 -13.15 -20.51 -8.71
C PHE A 24 -12.42 -21.78 -9.14
N LYS A 25 -11.08 -21.71 -9.28
CA LYS A 25 -10.21 -22.87 -9.48
C LYS A 25 -8.89 -22.70 -8.71
N PRO A 26 -8.72 -23.40 -7.58
CA PRO A 26 -7.51 -23.24 -6.76
C PRO A 26 -6.24 -23.75 -7.47
N LYS A 27 -6.39 -24.65 -8.45
CA LYS A 27 -5.31 -25.14 -9.30
C LYS A 27 -4.65 -24.07 -10.17
N TRP A 28 -5.31 -22.94 -10.41
CA TRP A 28 -4.74 -21.82 -11.18
C TRP A 28 -3.69 -21.05 -10.39
N ILE A 29 -3.85 -20.96 -9.08
CA ILE A 29 -2.88 -20.32 -8.18
C ILE A 29 -1.89 -21.37 -7.65
N LEU A 30 -2.38 -22.55 -7.32
CA LEU A 30 -1.62 -23.67 -6.77
C LEU A 30 -1.26 -24.65 -7.89
N LEU A 31 -0.47 -24.19 -8.86
CA LEU A 31 -0.07 -24.97 -10.05
C LEU A 31 0.66 -26.28 -9.71
N TRP A 32 1.18 -26.39 -8.49
CA TRP A 32 2.03 -27.49 -8.03
C TRP A 32 1.30 -28.56 -7.20
N MET A 33 0.02 -28.37 -6.85
CA MET A 33 -0.72 -29.31 -5.99
C MET A 33 -1.71 -30.17 -6.80
N ASP A 34 -1.69 -31.49 -6.60
CA ASP A 34 -2.54 -32.43 -7.35
C ASP A 34 -4.04 -32.25 -7.03
N LYS A 35 -4.37 -32.11 -5.74
CA LYS A 35 -5.71 -31.81 -5.23
C LYS A 35 -5.68 -30.52 -4.42
N PRO A 36 -5.68 -29.36 -5.10
CA PRO A 36 -5.63 -28.09 -4.41
C PRO A 36 -6.97 -27.82 -3.72
N GLY A 37 -6.95 -27.79 -2.39
CA GLY A 37 -8.06 -27.29 -1.60
C GLY A 37 -8.20 -25.77 -1.74
N ARG A 38 -9.34 -25.22 -1.32
CA ARG A 38 -9.57 -23.75 -1.30
C ARG A 38 -8.87 -23.06 -0.12
N LEU A 39 -8.55 -23.83 0.92
CA LEU A 39 -7.98 -23.30 2.17
C LEU A 39 -6.63 -22.57 1.98
N PRO A 40 -5.65 -23.12 1.23
CA PRO A 40 -4.38 -22.43 1.00
C PRO A 40 -4.54 -21.15 0.17
N VAL A 41 -5.49 -21.12 -0.77
CA VAL A 41 -5.80 -19.90 -1.54
C VAL A 41 -6.27 -18.79 -0.60
N ILE A 42 -7.17 -19.10 0.33
CA ILE A 42 -7.66 -18.14 1.31
C ILE A 42 -6.50 -17.62 2.16
N MET A 43 -5.62 -18.50 2.63
CA MET A 43 -4.45 -18.13 3.43
C MET A 43 -3.48 -17.20 2.66
N ILE A 44 -3.14 -17.55 1.42
CA ILE A 44 -2.25 -16.74 0.56
C ILE A 44 -2.89 -15.38 0.29
N SER A 45 -4.19 -15.35 -0.02
CA SER A 45 -4.93 -14.11 -0.27
C SER A 45 -4.99 -13.21 0.95
N ALA A 46 -5.19 -13.80 2.14
CA ALA A 46 -5.20 -13.06 3.41
C ALA A 46 -3.83 -12.45 3.72
N ILE A 47 -2.74 -13.17 3.47
CA ILE A 47 -1.37 -12.66 3.64
C ILE A 47 -1.11 -11.49 2.68
N LEU A 48 -1.48 -11.62 1.40
CA LEU A 48 -1.35 -10.54 0.41
C LEU A 48 -2.17 -9.31 0.80
N PHE A 49 -3.40 -9.52 1.28
CA PHE A 49 -4.26 -8.45 1.76
C PHE A 49 -3.65 -7.72 2.96
N MET A 50 -3.13 -8.45 3.96
CA MET A 50 -2.45 -7.84 5.10
C MET A 50 -1.20 -7.06 4.67
N ALA A 51 -0.40 -7.61 3.75
CA ALA A 51 0.77 -6.91 3.21
C ALA A 51 0.37 -5.58 2.54
N ALA A 52 -0.69 -5.58 1.74
CA ALA A 52 -1.23 -4.35 1.15
C ALA A 52 -1.69 -3.34 2.21
N ALA A 53 -2.39 -3.80 3.26
CA ALA A 53 -2.85 -2.94 4.35
C ALA A 53 -1.69 -2.30 5.13
N VAL A 54 -0.63 -3.06 5.40
CA VAL A 54 0.59 -2.55 6.05
C VAL A 54 1.28 -1.50 5.19
N LEU A 55 1.52 -1.80 3.91
CA LEU A 55 2.14 -0.87 2.95
C LEU A 55 1.32 0.42 2.80
N PHE A 56 -0.01 0.31 2.74
CA PHE A 56 -0.89 1.47 2.67
C PHE A 56 -0.79 2.31 3.95
N GLY A 57 -0.78 1.68 5.12
CA GLY A 57 -0.65 2.36 6.41
C GLY A 57 0.68 3.10 6.54
N GLU A 58 1.79 2.47 6.18
CA GLU A 58 3.12 3.09 6.19
C GLU A 58 3.23 4.23 5.18
N GLY A 59 2.75 4.01 3.94
CA GLY A 59 2.72 5.05 2.92
C GLY A 59 1.91 6.28 3.37
N ASN A 60 0.79 6.08 4.06
CA ASN A 60 -0.03 7.18 4.55
C ASN A 60 0.63 7.92 5.73
N LYS A 61 1.38 7.23 6.60
CA LYS A 61 2.19 7.88 7.65
C LYS A 61 3.27 8.77 7.05
N GLN A 62 3.97 8.31 6.01
CA GLN A 62 4.98 9.11 5.30
C GLN A 62 4.36 10.36 4.67
N LEU A 63 3.20 10.19 4.01
CA LEU A 63 2.49 11.30 3.38
C LEU A 63 2.07 12.37 4.41
N GLN A 64 1.68 11.96 5.62
CA GLN A 64 1.40 12.91 6.71
C GLN A 64 2.66 13.63 7.21
N GLN A 65 3.80 12.94 7.30
CA GLN A 65 5.07 13.55 7.68
C GLN A 65 5.54 14.56 6.63
N GLU A 66 5.44 14.23 5.34
CA GLU A 66 5.75 15.15 4.24
C GLU A 66 4.88 16.42 4.33
N LYS A 67 3.56 16.28 4.53
CA LYS A 67 2.67 17.43 4.71
C LYS A 67 3.01 18.27 5.94
N ALA A 68 3.37 17.63 7.05
CA ALA A 68 3.76 18.33 8.27
C ALA A 68 5.10 19.07 8.12
N GLN A 69 6.04 18.55 7.33
CA GLN A 69 7.31 19.21 7.02
C GLN A 69 7.11 20.41 6.09
N VAL A 70 6.33 20.25 5.01
CA VAL A 70 6.00 21.35 4.09
C VAL A 70 5.28 22.48 4.82
N GLY A 71 4.33 22.16 5.70
CA GLY A 71 3.63 23.16 6.52
C GLY A 71 4.55 23.92 7.50
N LYS A 72 5.61 23.28 8.01
CA LYS A 72 6.64 23.94 8.84
C LYS A 72 7.60 24.79 8.00
N GLN A 73 7.91 24.37 6.78
CA GLN A 73 8.80 25.10 5.86
C GLN A 73 8.12 26.35 5.27
N GLN A 74 6.79 26.32 5.10
CA GLN A 74 5.98 27.49 4.72
C GLN A 74 5.70 28.45 5.89
N ALA A 75 5.97 28.05 7.14
CA ALA A 75 5.81 28.88 8.33
C ALA A 75 7.13 29.52 8.83
N ALA A 76 8.24 29.35 8.11
CA ALA A 76 9.49 30.06 8.41
C ALA A 76 9.36 31.54 7.96
N PRO A 77 9.43 32.52 8.88
CA PRO A 77 9.22 33.93 8.58
C PRO A 77 10.49 34.50 7.94
N GLY A 78 10.45 34.73 6.63
CA GLY A 78 11.58 35.23 5.85
C GLY A 78 11.29 36.49 5.04
N SER A 79 10.32 37.31 5.46
CA SER A 79 10.15 38.67 4.94
C SER A 79 10.61 39.65 6.02
N GLU A 80 11.89 39.58 6.36
CA GLU A 80 12.62 40.73 6.91
C GLU A 80 12.65 41.75 5.78
N VAL A 81 11.69 42.68 5.81
CA VAL A 81 11.71 43.89 5.00
C VAL A 81 13.01 44.61 5.38
N PRO A 82 13.95 44.85 4.44
CA PRO A 82 15.17 45.57 4.76
C PRO A 82 14.81 46.95 5.29
N ASP A 83 15.21 47.25 6.53
CA ASP A 83 15.08 48.57 7.14
C ASP A 83 15.81 49.60 6.26
N LEU A 84 15.01 50.46 5.61
CA LEU A 84 15.50 51.62 4.87
C LEU A 84 15.69 52.77 5.86
N HIS A 85 16.89 52.84 6.43
CA HIS A 85 17.45 54.07 7.00
C HIS A 85 17.65 55.14 5.92
#